data_AF-A0A2K3MDR9-F1
#
_entry.id   AF-A0A2K3MDR9-F1
#
_cell.length_a   1.000
_cell.length_b   1.000
_cell.length_c   1.000
_cell.angle_alpha   90.00
_cell.angle_beta   90.00
_cell.angle_gamma   90.00
#
_symmetry.space_group_name_H-M   'P 1'
#
loop_
_entity.id
_entity.type
_entity.pdbx_description
1 polymer ?
#
loop_
_entity_poly.entity_id
_entity_poly.type
_entity_poly.pdbx_seq_one_letter_code
_entity_poly.pdbx_strand_id
1 'polypeptide(L)'
;RSADWGNKNGVKCFNETKPVKKKNHWGSGSNKGMMNVVAKVIKKMKVPVTVINITQISEYRIDAHSSVYTETGGKLLTEEERTNPLNADCIHWCLPGVPDTWNQIFFAML
;
A
#
# COMPACT_ATOMS: atom_id res chain seq x y z
N ARG A 1 -2.48 -8.94 5.66
CA ARG A 1 -3.13 -10.24 5.29
C ARG A 1 -4.60 -9.97 5.03
N SER A 2 -5.26 -10.75 4.18
CA SER A 2 -6.71 -10.59 3.87
C SER A 2 -7.62 -10.50 5.11
N ALA A 3 -7.30 -11.28 6.14
CA ALA A 3 -7.98 -11.23 7.43
C ALA A 3 -7.91 -9.85 8.13
N ASP A 4 -6.89 -9.02 7.87
CA ASP A 4 -6.69 -7.73 8.53
C ASP A 4 -7.83 -6.73 8.22
N TRP A 5 -8.43 -6.84 7.03
CA TRP A 5 -9.58 -6.04 6.60
C TRP A 5 -10.88 -6.83 6.55
N GLY A 6 -10.92 -8.01 7.18
CA GLY A 6 -12.14 -8.79 7.39
C GLY A 6 -12.42 -9.87 6.33
N ASN A 7 -11.55 -10.02 5.32
CA ASN A 7 -11.71 -11.08 4.32
C ASN A 7 -10.94 -12.35 4.73
N LYS A 8 -11.53 -13.18 5.61
CA LYS A 8 -10.85 -14.38 6.16
C LYS A 8 -10.51 -15.44 5.12
N ASN A 9 -11.27 -15.52 4.04
CA ASN A 9 -11.09 -16.50 2.97
C ASN A 9 -10.36 -15.92 1.75
N GLY A 10 -10.05 -14.62 1.78
CA GLY A 10 -9.30 -13.96 0.73
C GLY A 10 -7.83 -14.37 0.75
N VAL A 11 -7.15 -14.21 -0.39
CA VAL A 11 -5.73 -14.48 -0.53
C VAL A 11 -5.03 -13.19 -0.92
N LYS A 12 -4.09 -12.74 -0.08
CA LYS A 12 -3.36 -11.47 -0.29
C LYS A 12 -4.34 -10.32 -0.60
N CYS A 13 -4.08 -9.51 -1.64
CA CYS A 13 -4.95 -8.45 -2.19
C CYS A 13 -5.74 -8.92 -3.42
N PHE A 14 -5.75 -10.23 -3.71
CA PHE A 14 -6.37 -10.76 -4.92
C PHE A 14 -7.89 -10.55 -4.90
N ASN A 15 -8.44 -10.04 -6.01
CA ASN A 15 -9.86 -9.67 -6.17
C ASN A 15 -10.41 -8.64 -5.17
N GLU A 16 -9.55 -7.94 -4.43
CA GLU A 16 -9.99 -6.79 -3.64
C GLU A 16 -10.23 -5.60 -4.57
N THR A 17 -11.45 -5.07 -4.59
CA THR A 17 -11.88 -4.02 -5.54
C THR A 17 -12.45 -2.79 -4.85
N LYS A 18 -12.48 -2.79 -3.51
CA LYS A 18 -12.99 -1.68 -2.71
C LYS A 18 -12.02 -1.38 -1.56
N PRO A 19 -11.86 -0.11 -1.20
CA PRO A 19 -11.04 0.24 -0.06
C PRO A 19 -11.66 -0.29 1.22
N VAL A 20 -10.82 -0.47 2.24
CA VAL A 20 -11.25 -0.84 3.58
C VAL A 20 -12.14 0.27 4.13
N LYS A 21 -13.33 -0.08 4.64
CA LYS A 21 -14.30 0.90 5.18
C LYS A 21 -14.27 1.01 6.71
N LYS A 22 -13.56 0.09 7.38
CA LYS A 22 -13.47 0.05 8.84
C LYS A 22 -12.75 1.30 9.34
N LYS A 23 -13.42 2.12 10.16
CA LYS A 23 -12.79 3.29 10.79
C LYS A 23 -11.56 2.88 11.59
N ASN A 24 -10.52 3.72 11.58
CA ASN A 24 -9.24 3.50 12.26
C ASN A 24 -8.58 2.17 11.86
N HIS A 25 -8.66 1.81 10.58
CA HIS A 25 -8.02 0.61 10.07
C HIS A 25 -6.49 0.68 10.23
N TRP A 26 -5.93 -0.47 10.58
CA TRP A 26 -4.51 -0.77 10.57
C TRP A 26 -4.38 -2.27 10.28
N GLY A 27 -3.71 -2.61 9.19
CA GLY A 27 -3.28 -3.96 8.90
C GLY A 27 -2.01 -4.34 9.64
N SER A 28 -1.58 -5.58 9.44
CA SER A 28 -0.34 -6.11 10.01
C SER A 28 0.89 -5.80 9.15
N GLY A 29 0.74 -5.13 8.00
CA GLY A 29 1.80 -4.91 7.02
C GLY A 29 2.76 -3.80 7.43
N SER A 30 2.23 -2.68 7.94
CA SER A 30 3.06 -1.55 8.36
C SER A 30 3.70 -1.73 9.73
N ASN A 31 5.01 -1.46 9.81
CA ASN A 31 5.75 -1.45 11.07
C ASN A 31 5.67 -0.07 11.76
N LYS A 32 4.74 0.06 12.72
CA LYS A 32 4.55 1.30 13.49
C LYS A 32 5.77 1.67 14.36
N GLY A 33 6.55 0.68 14.77
CA GLY A 33 7.82 0.90 15.48
C GLY A 33 8.82 1.66 14.61
N MET A 34 8.94 1.28 13.34
CA MET A 34 9.78 1.98 12.36
C MET A 34 9.30 3.41 12.12
N MET A 35 7.98 3.62 11.98
CA MET A 35 7.41 4.97 11.85
C MET A 35 7.75 5.85 13.06
N ASN A 36 7.69 5.30 14.27
CA ASN A 36 8.09 6.01 15.49
C ASN A 36 9.58 6.35 15.51
N VAL A 37 10.45 5.47 15.00
CA VAL A 37 11.89 5.73 14.85
C VAL A 37 12.11 6.89 13.88
N VAL A 38 11.49 6.88 12.70
CA VAL A 38 11.58 7.98 11.72
C VAL A 38 11.14 9.31 12.35
N ALA A 39 9.99 9.34 13.03
CA ALA A 39 9.51 10.53 13.72
C ALA A 39 10.49 11.05 14.80
N LYS A 40 11.15 10.15 15.54
CA LYS A 40 12.16 10.52 16.55
C LYS A 40 13.45 11.05 15.93
N VAL A 41 13.90 10.46 14.82
CA VAL A 41 15.12 10.90 14.11
C VAL A 41 14.91 12.30 13.55
N ILE A 42 13.79 12.54 12.87
CA ILE A 42 13.49 13.83 12.21
C ILE A 42 13.43 14.98 13.22
N LYS A 43 12.85 14.74 14.41
CA LYS A 43 12.86 15.73 15.51
C LYS A 43 14.26 16.15 15.98
N LYS A 44 15.29 15.35 15.70
CA LYS A 44 16.69 15.61 16.10
C LYS A 44 17.56 16.12 14.94
N MET A 45 17.02 16.22 13.73
CA MET A 45 17.78 16.67 12.57
C MET A 45 18.06 18.18 12.65
N LYS A 46 19.27 18.58 12.26
CA LYS A 46 19.63 20.01 12.15
C LYS A 46 18.97 20.67 10.94
N VAL A 47 18.82 19.91 9.85
CA VAL A 47 18.10 20.35 8.65
C VAL A 47 16.62 20.02 8.86
N PRO A 48 15.70 20.99 8.68
CA PRO A 48 14.27 20.73 8.82
C PRO A 48 13.81 19.76 7.72
N VAL A 49 13.10 18.70 8.13
CA VAL A 49 12.50 17.71 7.24
C VAL A 49 11.04 17.55 7.62
N THR A 50 10.14 17.64 6.64
CA THR A 50 8.72 17.37 6.83
C THR A 50 8.37 15.98 6.32
N VAL A 51 7.70 15.19 7.13
CA VAL A 51 7.23 13.85 6.73
C VAL A 51 5.85 13.95 6.10
N ILE A 52 5.70 13.39 4.91
CA ILE A 52 4.39 13.11 4.32
C ILE A 52 3.92 11.76 4.87
N ASN A 53 3.06 11.79 5.90
CA ASN A 53 2.56 10.58 6.55
C ASN A 53 1.46 9.90 5.71
N ILE A 54 1.88 9.17 4.69
CA ILE A 54 1.01 8.45 3.75
C ILE A 54 0.60 7.06 4.23
N THR A 55 1.19 6.54 5.32
CA THR A 55 1.07 5.12 5.68
C THR A 55 -0.38 4.72 5.98
N GLN A 56 -1.06 5.45 6.87
CA GLN A 56 -2.42 5.07 7.25
C GLN A 56 -3.42 5.25 6.11
N ILE A 57 -3.31 6.33 5.33
CA ILE A 57 -4.22 6.56 4.19
C ILE A 57 -4.03 5.49 3.11
N SER A 58 -2.82 4.95 2.95
CA SER A 58 -2.51 3.89 1.99
C SER A 58 -2.96 2.51 2.48
N GLU A 59 -2.93 2.26 3.79
CA GLU A 59 -3.46 1.01 4.40
C GLU A 59 -4.95 0.77 4.10
N TYR A 60 -5.73 1.83 3.85
CA TYR A 60 -7.12 1.68 3.42
C TYR A 60 -7.27 1.15 1.98
N ARG A 61 -6.23 1.22 1.16
CA ARG A 61 -6.31 1.09 -0.30
C ARG A 61 -5.91 -0.27 -0.82
N ILE A 62 -6.33 -1.33 -0.16
CA ILE A 62 -6.07 -2.71 -0.60
C ILE A 62 -6.50 -2.98 -2.04
N ASP A 63 -7.51 -2.24 -2.52
CA ASP A 63 -8.07 -2.28 -3.87
C ASP A 63 -7.16 -1.74 -4.97
N ALA A 64 -6.09 -1.01 -4.62
CA ALA A 64 -5.31 -0.24 -5.58
C ALA A 64 -3.97 -0.87 -5.96
N HIS A 65 -3.67 -2.06 -5.45
CA HIS A 65 -2.47 -2.80 -5.82
C HIS A 65 -2.55 -3.36 -7.25
N SER A 66 -1.39 -3.60 -7.86
CA SER A 66 -1.31 -4.24 -9.18
C SER A 66 -1.87 -5.67 -9.17
N SER A 67 -1.81 -6.36 -8.04
CA SER A 67 -2.29 -7.73 -7.90
C SER A 67 -1.61 -8.63 -8.93
N VAL A 68 -2.36 -9.34 -9.77
CA VAL A 68 -1.80 -10.17 -10.85
C VAL A 68 -1.58 -9.41 -12.17
N TYR A 69 -1.93 -8.13 -12.22
CA TYR A 69 -1.72 -7.27 -13.40
C TYR A 69 -0.35 -6.58 -13.31
N THR A 70 0.69 -7.39 -13.12
CA THR A 70 2.07 -6.94 -12.95
C THR A 70 3.02 -7.72 -13.86
N GLU A 71 4.30 -7.41 -13.77
CA GLU A 71 5.38 -8.13 -14.43
C GLU A 71 6.20 -8.95 -13.44
N THR A 72 6.85 -10.01 -13.92
CA THR A 72 7.90 -10.72 -13.19
C THR A 72 9.09 -10.92 -14.12
N GLY A 73 10.23 -10.31 -13.78
CA GLY A 73 11.46 -10.41 -14.57
C GLY A 73 11.37 -9.72 -15.94
N GLY A 74 10.62 -8.63 -16.03
CA GLY A 74 10.39 -7.84 -17.24
C GLY A 74 9.30 -8.39 -18.16
N LYS A 75 8.58 -9.44 -17.76
CA LYS A 75 7.52 -10.07 -18.56
C LYS A 75 6.20 -10.03 -17.82
N LEU A 76 5.13 -9.72 -18.55
CA LEU A 76 3.78 -9.80 -18.02
C LEU A 76 3.44 -11.24 -17.64
N LEU A 77 2.74 -11.39 -16.51
CA LEU A 77 2.12 -12.66 -16.15
C LEU A 77 1.18 -13.12 -17.26
N THR A 78 1.29 -14.39 -17.64
CA THR A 78 0.39 -15.07 -18.55
C THR A 78 -1.02 -15.18 -17.96
N GLU A 79 -2.01 -15.44 -18.80
CA GLU A 79 -3.39 -15.63 -18.33
C GLU A 79 -3.51 -16.79 -17.32
N GLU A 80 -2.74 -17.87 -17.50
CA GLU A 80 -2.70 -18.98 -16.54
C GLU A 80 -2.11 -18.53 -15.19
N GLU A 81 -0.99 -17.82 -15.20
CA GLU A 81 -0.36 -17.31 -13.97
C GLU A 81 -1.25 -16.31 -13.23
N ARG A 82 -2.05 -15.51 -13.95
CA ARG A 82 -3.02 -14.57 -13.35
C ARG A 82 -4.15 -15.27 -12.61
N THR A 83 -4.43 -16.54 -12.89
CA THR A 83 -5.44 -17.31 -12.15
C THR A 83 -4.97 -17.68 -10.74
N ASN A 84 -3.66 -17.71 -10.49
CA ASN A 84 -3.12 -18.07 -9.19
C ASN A 84 -3.01 -16.83 -8.28
N PRO A 85 -3.82 -16.73 -7.21
CA PRO A 85 -3.80 -15.57 -6.31
C PRO A 85 -2.48 -15.42 -5.55
N LEU A 86 -1.64 -16.47 -5.49
CA LEU A 86 -0.31 -16.39 -4.91
C LEU A 86 0.65 -15.53 -5.74
N ASN A 87 0.37 -15.33 -7.03
CA ASN A 87 1.14 -14.44 -7.90
C ASN A 87 0.78 -12.96 -7.71
N ALA A 88 -0.23 -12.64 -6.87
CA ALA A 88 -0.59 -11.25 -6.62
C ALA A 88 0.54 -10.48 -5.92
N ASP A 89 0.92 -9.37 -6.54
CA ASP A 89 1.74 -8.30 -5.97
C ASP A 89 0.85 -7.33 -5.19
N CYS A 90 1.11 -7.24 -3.88
CA CYS A 90 0.37 -6.39 -2.95
C CYS A 90 1.28 -5.36 -2.29
N ILE A 91 2.33 -4.97 -3.01
CA ILE A 91 3.30 -3.96 -2.60
C ILE A 91 3.22 -2.78 -3.58
N HIS A 92 3.24 -3.07 -4.89
CA HIS A 92 3.16 -2.04 -5.92
C HIS A 92 1.72 -1.60 -6.19
N TRP A 93 1.58 -0.42 -6.79
CA TRP A 93 0.31 0.25 -7.04
C TRP A 93 0.03 0.34 -8.52
N CYS A 94 -1.24 0.20 -8.90
CA CYS A 94 -1.68 0.64 -10.22
C CYS A 94 -1.48 2.15 -10.40
N LEU A 95 -1.26 2.56 -11.64
CA LEU A 95 -1.29 3.95 -12.08
C LEU A 95 -2.34 4.11 -13.20
N PRO A 96 -3.22 5.12 -13.15
CA PRO A 96 -3.41 6.08 -12.06
C PRO A 96 -3.88 5.40 -10.76
N GLY A 97 -3.56 5.98 -9.60
CA GLY A 97 -3.84 5.33 -8.31
C GLY A 97 -3.33 6.05 -7.07
N VAL A 98 -3.02 5.27 -6.03
CA VAL A 98 -2.61 5.76 -4.70
C VAL A 98 -1.40 6.70 -4.73
N PRO A 99 -0.36 6.44 -5.55
CA PRO A 99 0.78 7.36 -5.68
C PRO A 99 0.38 8.76 -6.16
N ASP A 100 -0.72 8.91 -6.91
CA ASP A 100 -1.20 10.22 -7.35
C ASP A 100 -1.67 11.07 -6.15
N THR A 101 -2.36 10.45 -5.17
CA THR A 101 -2.72 11.14 -3.92
C THR A 101 -1.48 11.56 -3.14
N TRP A 102 -0.42 10.75 -3.12
CA TRP A 102 0.82 11.13 -2.44
C TRP A 102 1.46 12.36 -3.11
N ASN A 103 1.49 12.36 -4.45
CA ASN A 103 2.00 13.48 -5.24
C ASN A 103 1.16 14.75 -5.06
N GLN A 104 -0.17 14.63 -4.93
CA GLN A 104 -1.04 15.77 -4.63
C GLN A 104 -0.75 16.37 -3.25
N ILE A 105 -0.52 15.54 -2.23
CA ILE A 105 -0.14 16.03 -0.90
C ILE A 105 1.22 16.73 -0.95
N PHE A 106 2.20 16.14 -1.64
CA PHE A 106 3.50 16.77 -1.84
C PHE A 106 3.38 18.12 -2.55
N PHE A 107 2.62 18.18 -3.65
CA PHE A 107 2.40 19.42 -4.40
C PHE A 107 1.74 20.51 -3.54
N ALA A 108 0.80 20.16 -2.66
CA ALA A 108 0.17 21.11 -1.74
C ALA A 108 1.09 21.61 -0.61
N MET A 109 2.27 20.99 -0.43
CA MET A 109 3.26 21.37 0.57
C MET A 109 4.45 22.17 0.00
N LEU A 110 4.54 22.28 -1.33
CA LEU A 110 5.49 23.15 -2.04
C LEU A 110 5.06 24.62 -1.92
#